data_AF-A0A1Q6Q145-F1
#
_entry.id   AF-A0A1Q6Q145-F1
#
_cell.length_a   1.000
_cell.length_b   1.000
_cell.length_c   1.000
_cell.angle_alpha   90.00
_cell.angle_beta   90.00
_cell.angle_gamma   90.00
#
_symmetry.space_group_name_H-M   'P 1'
#
loop_
_entity.id
_entity.type
_entity.pdbx_description
1 polymer ?
#
loop_
_entity_poly.entity_id
_entity_poly.type
_entity_poly.pdbx_seq_one_letter_code
_entity_poly.pdbx_strand_id
1 'polypeptide(L)'
;SMSVLLTTAFICAIHEEMSRIQEKKPVILMVPVNLRKIFPSDSMLNFFGYIEPGYQFGEEKDSFEDVLEAVKIYFRENLSKEHMAGRMNELIAIEKHKILKWAPLELKNRCIRAGAKMAEQEVTAVLSNMSVVKMPEDYADYIEKFGVYTSTNRTELCICSFKDTLSLSFTSRYDSTNIQRNFYRILTELGVQVTVTEADFPEDAKANYEGKKVLQIFTFCCIAAIVLSMMTDIIISPGVHWSVYVASGCATMWLTMAVGYVKRFNLLKNAAWQLLIMSGICVLWDLGTGWRGWSVNIGIPDICLLIQIVMLIISRIRSLSPREYMIYYVMASVYSMILPFVLLMTGVIRYRTPSVICIGCSFLLMIGLIMFKRKEFKEEMHKKFHVG
;
A
#
# COMPACT_ATOMS: atom_id res chain seq x y z
N SER A 1 5.02 -5.81 36.08
CA SER A 1 3.95 -6.21 35.15
C SER A 1 4.56 -7.03 34.03
N MET A 2 3.90 -8.09 33.55
CA MET A 2 4.41 -8.93 32.45
C MET A 2 4.70 -8.11 31.19
N SER A 3 3.81 -7.19 30.79
CA SER A 3 4.03 -6.34 29.61
C SER A 3 5.30 -5.48 29.75
N VAL A 4 5.55 -4.94 30.95
CA VAL A 4 6.75 -4.13 31.22
C VAL A 4 8.00 -4.99 31.06
N LEU A 5 8.03 -6.17 31.67
CA LEU A 5 9.17 -7.10 31.56
C LEU A 5 9.46 -7.50 30.11
N LEU A 6 8.42 -7.89 29.36
CA LEU A 6 8.58 -8.30 27.96
C LEU A 6 8.97 -7.12 27.06
N THR A 7 8.50 -5.91 27.36
CA THR A 7 8.92 -4.68 26.66
C THR A 7 10.41 -4.43 26.91
N THR A 8 10.86 -4.49 28.16
CA THR A 8 12.28 -4.34 28.53
C THR A 8 13.15 -5.38 27.85
N ALA A 9 12.79 -6.67 27.94
CA ALA A 9 13.54 -7.74 27.29
C ALA A 9 13.63 -7.54 25.78
N PHE A 10 12.56 -7.04 25.14
CA PHE A 10 12.57 -6.81 23.70
C PHE A 10 13.42 -5.60 23.30
N ILE A 11 13.39 -4.52 24.10
CA ILE A 11 14.29 -3.37 23.93
C ILE A 11 15.76 -3.80 24.03
N CYS A 12 16.12 -4.56 25.07
CA CYS A 12 17.48 -5.07 25.24
C CYS A 12 17.90 -6.04 24.12
N ALA A 13 17.00 -6.93 23.68
CA ALA A 13 17.28 -7.85 22.58
C ALA A 13 17.57 -7.14 21.24
N ILE A 14 16.89 -6.00 20.99
CA ILE A 14 17.17 -5.14 19.83
C ILE A 14 18.51 -4.44 19.98
N HIS A 15 18.80 -3.91 21.17
CA HIS A 15 20.06 -3.21 21.47
C HIS A 15 21.30 -4.05 21.16
N GLU A 16 21.28 -5.35 21.47
CA GLU A 16 22.41 -6.25 21.19
C GLU A 16 22.75 -6.39 19.69
N GLU A 17 21.81 -6.07 18.79
CA GLU A 17 22.02 -6.08 17.34
C GLU A 17 22.35 -4.70 16.77
N MET A 18 22.40 -3.66 17.61
CA MET A 18 22.71 -2.31 17.19
C MET A 18 24.22 -2.10 17.07
N SER A 19 24.65 -1.44 16.00
CA SER A 19 25.99 -0.87 15.92
C SER A 19 26.12 0.38 16.78
N ARG A 20 27.35 0.75 17.15
CA ARG A 20 27.66 2.01 17.86
C ARG A 20 27.09 3.28 17.20
N ILE A 21 26.88 3.26 15.88
CA ILE A 21 26.26 4.39 15.18
C ILE A 21 24.74 4.38 15.39
N GLN A 22 24.12 3.19 15.40
CA GLN A 22 22.69 3.03 15.64
C GLN A 22 22.33 3.31 17.09
N GLU A 23 23.21 3.02 18.05
CA GLU A 23 23.04 3.33 19.47
C GLU A 23 22.78 4.83 19.72
N LYS A 24 23.17 5.74 18.81
CA LYS A 24 22.83 7.16 18.88
C LYS A 24 21.33 7.48 18.73
N LYS A 25 20.50 6.46 18.46
CA LYS A 25 19.05 6.57 18.36
C LYS A 25 18.39 5.67 19.39
N PRO A 26 17.25 6.08 19.95
CA PRO A 26 16.58 5.27 20.94
C PRO A 26 15.94 4.03 20.30
N VAL A 27 15.80 2.98 21.10
CA VAL A 27 14.92 1.85 20.78
C VAL A 27 13.54 2.17 21.33
N ILE A 28 12.56 2.32 20.44
CA ILE A 28 11.17 2.67 20.80
C ILE A 28 10.24 1.56 20.34
N LEU A 29 9.41 1.06 21.25
CA LEU A 29 8.40 0.05 20.95
C LEU A 29 7.02 0.67 20.93
N MET A 30 6.24 0.43 19.88
CA MET A 30 4.81 0.75 19.90
C MET A 30 4.06 -0.37 20.62
N VAL A 31 3.38 -0.02 21.72
CA VAL A 31 2.60 -0.95 22.53
C VAL A 31 1.13 -0.55 22.50
N PRO A 32 0.26 -1.26 21.75
CA PRO A 32 -1.17 -1.04 21.76
C PRO A 32 -1.78 -1.30 23.15
N VAL A 33 -2.74 -0.46 23.53
CA VAL A 33 -3.44 -0.51 24.82
C VAL A 33 -4.94 -0.64 24.57
N ASN A 34 -5.54 -1.69 25.12
CA ASN A 34 -6.99 -1.88 25.07
C ASN A 34 -7.69 -0.82 25.92
N LEU A 35 -8.29 0.18 25.25
CA LEU A 35 -8.93 1.32 25.89
C LEU A 35 -10.19 0.95 26.65
N ARG A 36 -10.79 -0.22 26.40
CA ARG A 36 -11.98 -0.69 27.13
C ARG A 36 -11.73 -0.86 28.63
N LYS A 37 -10.48 -1.09 29.02
CA LYS A 37 -10.09 -1.18 30.44
C LYS A 37 -10.15 0.19 31.14
N ILE A 38 -10.08 1.28 30.38
CA ILE A 38 -10.00 2.67 30.88
C ILE A 38 -11.32 3.42 30.63
N PHE A 39 -11.96 3.16 29.49
CA PHE A 39 -13.20 3.78 29.04
C PHE A 39 -14.24 2.69 28.76
N PRO A 40 -15.38 2.66 29.47
CA PRO A 40 -16.46 1.73 29.19
C PRO A 40 -16.93 1.89 27.73
N SER A 41 -16.99 0.80 26.98
CA SER A 41 -17.44 0.81 25.58
C SER A 41 -18.00 -0.55 25.18
N ASP A 42 -19.20 -0.54 24.61
CA ASP A 42 -19.87 -1.72 24.04
C ASP A 42 -19.53 -1.93 22.55
N SER A 43 -18.58 -1.16 22.01
CA SER A 43 -18.20 -1.27 20.61
C SER A 43 -17.52 -2.61 20.33
N MET A 44 -18.02 -3.31 19.31
CA MET A 44 -17.42 -4.52 18.76
C MET A 44 -16.25 -4.22 17.80
N LEU A 45 -16.00 -2.94 17.47
CA LEU A 45 -14.89 -2.52 16.61
C LEU A 45 -13.57 -2.43 17.40
N ASN A 46 -12.44 -2.34 16.72
CA ASN A 46 -11.15 -2.10 17.37
C ASN A 46 -11.16 -0.79 18.16
N PHE A 47 -11.01 -0.89 19.49
CA PHE A 47 -10.98 0.25 20.40
C PHE A 47 -9.71 0.20 21.25
N PHE A 48 -8.62 0.61 20.63
CA PHE A 48 -7.28 0.65 21.22
C PHE A 48 -6.63 2.01 20.97
N GLY A 49 -5.74 2.39 21.88
CA GLY A 49 -4.74 3.43 21.69
C GLY A 49 -3.37 2.78 21.70
N TYR A 50 -2.29 3.56 21.74
CA TYR A 50 -0.95 3.00 21.89
C TYR A 50 -0.08 3.94 22.73
N ILE A 51 0.97 3.37 23.29
CA ILE A 51 2.05 4.07 23.96
C ILE A 51 3.38 3.70 23.30
N GLU A 52 4.42 4.49 23.52
CA GLU A 52 5.71 4.35 22.84
C GLU A 52 6.86 4.28 23.85
N PRO A 53 6.89 3.27 24.74
CA PRO A 53 8.02 3.07 25.64
C PRO A 53 9.30 2.90 24.85
N GLY A 54 10.36 3.60 25.26
CA GLY A 54 11.67 3.48 24.63
C GLY A 54 12.79 3.82 25.58
N TYR A 55 14.01 3.49 25.14
CA TYR A 55 15.23 3.70 25.89
C TYR A 55 16.37 4.14 24.96
N GLN A 56 17.15 5.12 25.40
CA GLN A 56 18.32 5.64 24.70
C GLN A 56 19.58 5.04 25.32
N PHE A 57 20.29 4.20 24.56
CA PHE A 57 21.50 3.53 25.02
C PHE A 57 22.75 4.41 24.82
N GLY A 58 23.79 4.17 25.61
CA GLY A 58 25.12 4.74 25.43
C GLY A 58 25.41 6.04 26.18
N GLU A 59 24.49 6.51 27.03
CA GLU A 59 24.76 7.67 27.91
C GLU A 59 25.45 7.23 29.22
N GLU A 60 25.17 6.04 29.76
CA GLU A 60 25.79 5.47 30.97
C GLU A 60 25.95 3.94 30.89
N LYS A 61 26.25 3.24 32.01
CA LYS A 61 26.16 1.77 32.05
C LYS A 61 24.70 1.37 32.04
N ASP A 62 24.18 1.00 30.87
CA ASP A 62 22.79 0.58 30.72
C ASP A 62 22.61 -0.90 31.11
N SER A 63 22.29 -1.17 32.38
CA SER A 63 21.92 -2.51 32.83
C SER A 63 20.47 -2.84 32.47
N PHE A 64 20.10 -4.13 32.53
CA PHE A 64 18.72 -4.56 32.29
C PHE A 64 17.76 -3.90 33.31
N GLU A 65 18.20 -3.76 34.55
CA GLU A 65 17.46 -3.14 35.65
C GLU A 65 17.18 -1.65 35.38
N ASP A 66 18.13 -0.93 34.79
CA ASP A 66 17.97 0.48 34.43
C ASP A 66 16.90 0.65 33.34
N VAL A 67 16.96 -0.18 32.28
CA VAL A 67 15.95 -0.21 31.22
C VAL A 67 14.58 -0.60 31.80
N LEU A 68 14.54 -1.55 32.73
CA LEU A 68 13.31 -1.99 33.38
C LEU A 68 12.63 -0.86 34.15
N GLU A 69 13.40 -0.12 34.96
CA GLU A 69 12.84 0.97 35.76
C GLU A 69 12.37 2.13 34.86
N ALA A 70 13.13 2.47 33.81
CA ALA A 70 12.73 3.49 32.84
C ALA A 70 11.41 3.12 32.12
N VAL A 71 11.29 1.89 31.61
CA VAL A 71 10.06 1.39 30.97
C VAL A 71 8.90 1.39 31.97
N LYS A 72 9.14 0.97 33.21
CA LYS A 72 8.11 0.94 34.26
C LYS A 72 7.58 2.33 34.60
N ILE A 73 8.46 3.33 34.72
CA ILE A 73 8.07 4.74 34.92
C ILE A 73 7.23 5.20 33.73
N TYR A 74 7.71 4.99 32.50
CA TYR A 74 7.00 5.40 31.29
C TYR A 74 5.59 4.80 31.21
N PHE A 75 5.44 3.50 31.47
CA PHE A 75 4.14 2.83 31.48
C PHE A 75 3.19 3.43 32.54
N ARG A 76 3.71 3.74 33.73
CA ARG A 76 2.90 4.31 34.83
C ARG A 76 2.34 5.69 34.47
N GLU A 77 3.15 6.53 33.83
CA GLU A 77 2.76 7.89 33.44
C GLU A 77 1.78 7.86 32.25
N ASN A 78 2.08 7.05 31.24
CA ASN A 78 1.38 7.08 29.94
C ASN A 78 0.11 6.20 29.87
N LEU A 79 -0.10 5.30 30.83
CA LEU A 79 -1.35 4.52 30.94
C LEU A 79 -2.44 5.20 31.77
N SER A 80 -2.18 6.40 32.30
CA SER A 80 -3.20 7.19 33.00
C SER A 80 -4.36 7.58 32.08
N LYS A 81 -5.56 7.65 32.66
CA LYS A 81 -6.79 7.98 31.92
C LYS A 81 -6.70 9.37 31.27
N GLU A 82 -6.08 10.30 31.97
CA GLU A 82 -5.87 11.70 31.57
C GLU A 82 -4.99 11.78 30.32
N HIS A 83 -3.85 11.08 30.30
CA HIS A 83 -2.95 11.07 29.14
C HIS A 83 -3.58 10.38 27.92
N MET A 84 -4.29 9.28 28.14
CA MET A 84 -5.01 8.60 27.05
C MET A 84 -6.14 9.47 26.48
N ALA A 85 -6.91 10.14 27.34
CA ALA A 85 -7.94 11.08 26.92
C ALA A 85 -7.34 12.29 26.18
N GLY A 86 -6.21 12.83 26.66
CA GLY A 86 -5.47 13.91 26.02
C GLY A 86 -5.10 13.59 24.58
N ARG A 87 -4.41 12.46 24.35
CA ARG A 87 -4.05 11.99 23.00
C ARG A 87 -5.26 11.76 22.11
N MET A 88 -6.34 11.17 22.64
CA MET A 88 -7.58 11.01 21.89
C MET A 88 -8.17 12.36 21.48
N ASN A 89 -8.16 13.35 22.38
CA ASN A 89 -8.65 14.70 22.10
C ASN A 89 -7.82 15.40 21.02
N GLU A 90 -6.50 15.23 21.02
CA GLU A 90 -5.62 15.76 19.96
C GLU A 90 -5.93 15.14 18.59
N LEU A 91 -6.09 13.82 18.53
CA LEU A 91 -6.49 13.12 17.29
C LEU A 91 -7.85 13.60 16.78
N ILE A 92 -8.82 13.76 17.69
CA ILE A 92 -10.15 14.31 17.36
C ILE A 92 -10.05 15.77 16.90
N ALA A 93 -9.18 16.58 17.51
CA ALA A 93 -8.98 17.98 17.12
C ALA A 93 -8.41 18.09 15.70
N ILE A 94 -7.45 17.23 15.34
CA ILE A 94 -6.91 17.12 13.98
C ILE A 94 -8.01 16.73 12.99
N GLU A 95 -8.84 15.74 13.33
CA GLU A 95 -9.94 15.29 12.48
C GLU A 95 -10.99 16.40 12.29
N LYS A 96 -11.32 17.14 13.36
CA LYS A 96 -12.31 18.24 13.35
C LYS A 96 -11.77 19.53 12.75
N HIS A 97 -10.47 19.65 12.49
CA HIS A 97 -9.88 20.87 11.96
C HIS A 97 -10.47 21.22 10.59
N LYS A 98 -11.10 22.40 10.49
CA LYS A 98 -11.89 22.82 9.32
C LYS A 98 -11.11 22.71 8.00
N ILE A 99 -9.82 23.05 8.00
CA ILE A 99 -8.97 22.99 6.80
C ILE A 99 -8.79 21.53 6.31
N LEU A 100 -8.63 20.56 7.22
CA LEU A 100 -8.55 19.13 6.86
C LEU A 100 -9.89 18.53 6.43
N LYS A 101 -11.01 19.14 6.84
CA LYS A 101 -12.35 18.72 6.43
C LYS A 101 -12.65 19.10 4.98
N TRP A 102 -12.18 20.26 4.51
CA TRP A 102 -12.43 20.79 3.16
C TRP A 102 -11.33 20.48 2.13
N ALA A 103 -10.19 19.94 2.56
CA ALA A 103 -9.09 19.60 1.66
C ALA A 103 -9.52 18.50 0.64
N PRO A 104 -9.17 18.63 -0.66
CA PRO A 104 -9.38 17.58 -1.65
C PRO A 104 -8.78 16.25 -1.19
N LEU A 105 -9.51 15.15 -1.44
CA LEU A 105 -9.16 13.81 -0.95
C LEU A 105 -7.74 13.39 -1.35
N GLU A 106 -7.25 13.79 -2.52
CA GLU A 106 -5.93 13.47 -3.04
C GLU A 106 -4.81 14.17 -2.25
N LEU A 107 -4.99 15.43 -1.86
CA LEU A 107 -4.03 16.18 -1.05
C LEU A 107 -4.05 15.66 0.38
N LYS A 108 -5.25 15.50 0.95
CA LYS A 108 -5.46 14.93 2.29
C LYS A 108 -4.79 13.56 2.42
N ASN A 109 -5.01 12.66 1.46
CA ASN A 109 -4.39 11.33 1.48
C ASN A 109 -2.85 11.38 1.38
N ARG A 110 -2.27 12.33 0.64
CA ARG A 110 -0.80 12.49 0.56
C ARG A 110 -0.24 13.01 1.88
N CYS A 111 -0.85 14.04 2.47
CA CYS A 111 -0.43 14.60 3.76
C CYS A 111 -0.56 13.58 4.89
N ILE A 112 -1.68 12.86 4.97
CA ILE A 112 -1.88 11.79 5.98
C ILE A 112 -0.83 10.70 5.80
N ARG A 113 -0.55 10.25 4.57
CA ARG A 113 0.50 9.25 4.32
C ARG A 113 1.89 9.74 4.66
N ALA A 114 2.19 11.02 4.41
CA ALA A 114 3.47 11.61 4.77
C ALA A 114 3.62 11.68 6.30
N GLY A 115 2.59 12.14 7.01
CA GLY A 115 2.56 12.17 8.47
C GLY A 115 2.65 10.77 9.08
N ALA A 116 1.88 9.81 8.56
CA ALA A 116 1.96 8.41 8.99
C ALA A 116 3.36 7.83 8.78
N LYS A 117 4.00 8.12 7.63
CA LYS A 117 5.37 7.67 7.35
C LYS A 117 6.41 8.32 8.27
N MET A 118 6.22 9.58 8.66
CA MET A 118 7.10 10.27 9.61
C MET A 118 6.95 9.67 11.03
N ALA A 119 5.72 9.54 11.53
CA ALA A 119 5.47 8.90 12.83
C ALA A 119 5.96 7.44 12.86
N GLU A 120 5.79 6.72 11.76
CA GLU A 120 6.34 5.38 11.60
C GLU A 120 7.87 5.31 11.74
N GLN A 121 8.62 6.36 11.40
CA GLN A 121 10.09 6.34 11.53
C GLN A 121 10.57 6.51 12.97
N GLU A 122 9.68 6.89 13.89
CA GLU A 122 10.00 7.09 15.31
C GLU A 122 9.90 5.79 16.11
N VAL A 123 9.30 4.73 15.56
CA VAL A 123 9.12 3.43 16.22
C VAL A 123 10.05 2.37 15.62
N THR A 124 10.77 1.64 16.48
CA THR A 124 11.70 0.57 16.11
C THR A 124 11.00 -0.76 15.86
N ALA A 125 10.11 -1.19 16.76
CA ALA A 125 9.38 -2.45 16.68
C ALA A 125 8.02 -2.35 17.38
N VAL A 126 7.17 -3.37 17.21
CA VAL A 126 5.81 -3.39 17.79
C VAL A 126 5.71 -4.53 18.80
N LEU A 127 5.09 -4.28 19.95
CA LEU A 127 4.76 -5.30 20.94
C LEU A 127 3.26 -5.26 21.24
N SER A 128 2.53 -6.26 20.77
CA SER A 128 1.07 -6.34 20.84
C SER A 128 0.65 -7.38 21.88
N ASN A 129 0.21 -6.93 23.06
CA ASN A 129 -0.30 -7.81 24.11
C ASN A 129 -1.84 -7.93 24.04
N MET A 130 -2.32 -9.08 23.55
CA MET A 130 -3.75 -9.41 23.41
C MET A 130 -4.41 -9.86 24.72
N SER A 131 -3.67 -9.90 25.83
CA SER A 131 -4.13 -10.39 27.14
C SER A 131 -4.56 -11.87 27.12
N VAL A 132 -5.24 -12.31 28.18
CA VAL A 132 -5.76 -13.67 28.34
C VAL A 132 -6.92 -13.91 27.38
N VAL A 133 -6.80 -14.95 26.54
CA VAL A 133 -7.87 -15.44 25.68
C VAL A 133 -8.84 -16.26 26.54
N LYS A 134 -10.14 -15.95 26.45
CA LYS A 134 -11.20 -16.69 27.15
C LYS A 134 -12.05 -17.41 26.11
N MET A 135 -12.20 -18.73 26.27
CA MET A 135 -13.07 -19.57 25.46
C MET A 135 -14.18 -20.17 26.35
N PRO A 136 -15.36 -20.48 25.79
CA PRO A 136 -16.36 -21.25 26.52
C PRO A 136 -15.78 -22.61 26.94
N GLU A 137 -16.19 -23.09 28.11
CA GLU A 137 -15.63 -24.31 28.73
C GLU A 137 -15.71 -25.52 27.78
N ASP A 138 -16.83 -25.66 27.06
CA ASP A 138 -17.07 -26.74 26.08
C ASP A 138 -15.99 -26.83 24.97
N TYR A 139 -15.30 -25.72 24.67
CA TYR A 139 -14.26 -25.68 23.64
C TYR A 139 -12.84 -25.72 24.22
N ALA A 140 -12.68 -25.37 25.49
CA ALA A 140 -11.36 -25.10 26.07
C ALA A 140 -10.43 -26.32 26.05
N ASP A 141 -10.98 -27.53 26.12
CA ASP A 141 -10.22 -28.78 26.13
C ASP A 141 -9.79 -29.26 24.75
N TYR A 142 -10.37 -28.71 23.69
CA TYR A 142 -9.97 -28.98 22.31
C TYR A 142 -8.89 -28.02 21.80
N ILE A 143 -8.49 -27.04 22.61
CA ILE A 143 -7.55 -26.00 22.22
C ILE A 143 -6.30 -26.13 23.08
N GLU A 144 -5.14 -26.30 22.44
CA GLU A 144 -3.85 -26.40 23.12
C GLU A 144 -3.28 -25.00 23.44
N LYS A 145 -3.20 -24.14 22.42
CA LYS A 145 -2.60 -22.80 22.51
C LYS A 145 -3.21 -21.86 21.47
N PHE A 146 -2.99 -20.57 21.65
CA PHE A 146 -3.29 -19.54 20.65
C PHE A 146 -2.00 -18.89 20.17
N GLY A 147 -1.89 -18.67 18.86
CA GLY A 147 -0.85 -17.85 18.26
C GLY A 147 -1.47 -16.66 17.55
N VAL A 148 -0.85 -15.50 17.63
CA VAL A 148 -1.33 -14.28 16.96
C VAL A 148 -0.23 -13.77 16.06
N TYR A 149 -0.52 -13.63 14.77
CA TYR A 149 0.41 -13.13 13.78
C TYR A 149 -0.25 -12.01 13.00
N THR A 150 0.46 -10.90 12.87
CA THR A 150 0.04 -9.73 12.10
C THR A 150 0.90 -9.60 10.85
N SER A 151 0.41 -8.87 9.86
CA SER A 151 1.24 -8.44 8.73
C SER A 151 1.94 -7.13 9.09
N THR A 152 3.27 -7.15 9.16
CA THR A 152 4.07 -5.97 9.51
C THR A 152 5.24 -5.79 8.54
N ASN A 153 5.68 -4.54 8.37
CA ASN A 153 6.89 -4.20 7.63
C ASN A 153 8.14 -4.11 8.53
N ARG A 154 8.00 -4.38 9.84
CA ARG A 154 9.05 -4.37 10.87
C ARG A 154 9.05 -5.69 11.64
N THR A 155 9.82 -5.75 12.72
CA THR A 155 9.69 -6.80 13.73
C THR A 155 8.52 -6.48 14.65
N GLU A 156 7.58 -7.41 14.78
CA GLU A 156 6.46 -7.35 15.71
C GLU A 156 6.44 -8.61 16.59
N LEU A 157 6.22 -8.40 17.88
CA LEU A 157 6.00 -9.45 18.87
C LEU A 157 4.56 -9.40 19.35
N CYS A 158 3.78 -10.42 19.01
CA CYS A 158 2.43 -10.61 19.53
C CYS A 158 2.44 -11.56 20.72
N ILE A 159 1.69 -11.21 21.76
CA ILE A 159 1.64 -11.94 23.03
C ILE A 159 0.18 -12.26 23.33
N CYS A 160 -0.11 -13.51 23.65
CA CYS A 160 -1.39 -13.92 24.20
C CYS A 160 -1.20 -15.09 25.17
N SER A 161 -2.12 -15.25 26.11
CA SER A 161 -2.11 -16.39 27.03
C SER A 161 -3.43 -17.14 27.00
N PHE A 162 -3.34 -18.46 27.16
CA PHE A 162 -4.48 -19.35 27.25
C PHE A 162 -4.13 -20.49 28.21
N LYS A 163 -5.01 -20.75 29.20
CA LYS A 163 -4.71 -21.63 30.34
C LYS A 163 -3.35 -21.25 30.95
N ASP A 164 -2.44 -22.21 31.11
CA ASP A 164 -1.10 -22.01 31.66
C ASP A 164 -0.03 -21.71 30.61
N THR A 165 -0.43 -21.51 29.34
CA THR A 165 0.49 -21.28 28.22
C THR A 165 0.52 -19.82 27.81
N LEU A 166 1.70 -19.19 27.88
CA LEU A 166 1.98 -17.87 27.30
C LEU A 166 2.64 -18.05 25.93
N SER A 167 1.97 -17.58 24.88
CA SER A 167 2.47 -17.68 23.51
C SER A 167 3.06 -16.35 23.05
N LEU A 168 4.26 -16.43 22.47
CA LEU A 168 5.07 -15.32 21.98
C LEU A 168 5.34 -15.52 20.49
N SER A 169 4.64 -14.75 19.65
CA SER A 169 4.65 -14.90 18.20
C SER A 169 5.38 -13.74 17.55
N PHE A 170 6.55 -14.01 16.97
CA PHE A 170 7.29 -13.01 16.20
C PHE A 170 6.88 -13.03 14.72
N THR A 171 6.55 -11.87 14.18
CA THR A 171 6.50 -11.64 12.74
C THR A 171 7.59 -10.63 12.37
N SER A 172 8.42 -10.94 11.38
CA SER A 172 9.45 -10.05 10.89
C SER A 172 9.58 -10.15 9.37
N ARG A 173 9.85 -9.02 8.72
CA ARG A 173 10.25 -8.99 7.30
C ARG A 173 11.74 -9.26 7.10
N TYR A 174 12.53 -9.21 8.18
CA TYR A 174 13.97 -9.42 8.13
C TYR A 174 14.30 -10.92 8.18
N ASP A 175 15.25 -11.34 7.35
CA ASP A 175 15.70 -12.74 7.28
C ASP A 175 16.48 -13.18 8.54
N SER A 176 17.03 -12.22 9.32
CA SER A 176 17.78 -12.53 10.53
C SER A 176 16.85 -12.87 11.69
N THR A 177 17.22 -13.92 12.43
CA THR A 177 16.50 -14.35 13.65
C THR A 177 17.23 -13.96 14.94
N ASN A 178 18.21 -13.04 14.85
CA ASN A 178 19.09 -12.73 15.97
C ASN A 178 18.35 -12.05 17.13
N ILE A 179 17.50 -11.08 16.83
CA ILE A 179 16.70 -10.37 17.86
C ILE A 179 15.82 -11.38 18.61
N GLN A 180 15.19 -12.33 17.92
CA GLN A 180 14.39 -13.38 18.53
C GLN A 180 15.26 -14.26 19.45
N ARG A 181 16.45 -14.66 18.97
CA ARG A 181 17.41 -15.45 19.76
C ARG A 181 17.85 -14.72 21.03
N ASN A 182 18.22 -13.44 20.92
CA ASN A 182 18.64 -12.60 22.04
C ASN A 182 17.50 -12.47 23.05
N PHE A 183 16.27 -12.25 22.56
CA PHE A 183 15.08 -12.19 23.40
C PHE A 183 14.84 -13.48 24.19
N TYR A 184 14.89 -14.64 23.55
CA TYR A 184 14.73 -15.92 24.25
C TYR A 184 15.84 -16.19 25.26
N ARG A 185 17.08 -15.81 24.92
CA ARG A 185 18.23 -15.91 25.83
C ARG A 185 18.01 -15.07 27.08
N ILE A 186 17.63 -13.80 26.92
CA ILE A 186 17.33 -12.89 28.04
C ILE A 186 16.22 -13.47 28.94
N LEU A 187 15.13 -13.99 28.35
CA LEU A 187 14.07 -14.62 29.14
C LEU A 187 14.56 -15.86 29.91
N THR A 188 15.43 -16.67 29.29
CA THR A 188 16.00 -17.87 29.93
C THR A 188 16.94 -17.49 31.09
N GLU A 189 17.76 -16.45 30.91
CA GLU A 189 18.64 -15.90 31.96
C GLU A 189 17.85 -15.35 33.15
N LEU A 190 16.64 -14.83 32.91
CA LEU A 190 15.68 -14.41 33.94
C LEU A 190 14.92 -15.60 34.58
N GLY A 191 15.22 -16.85 34.19
CA GLY A 191 14.63 -18.06 34.76
C GLY A 191 13.31 -18.51 34.12
N VAL A 192 12.92 -17.96 32.97
CA VAL A 192 11.70 -18.37 32.25
C VAL A 192 11.99 -19.56 31.35
N GLN A 193 11.20 -20.62 31.46
CA GLN A 193 11.28 -21.76 30.54
C GLN A 193 10.69 -21.37 29.17
N VAL A 194 11.52 -21.39 28.12
CA VAL A 194 11.13 -21.03 26.75
C VAL A 194 11.20 -22.27 25.86
N THR A 195 10.12 -22.58 25.16
CA THR A 195 10.08 -23.61 24.12
C THR A 195 9.83 -22.93 22.78
N VAL A 196 10.73 -23.14 21.82
CA VAL A 196 10.58 -22.61 20.45
C VAL A 196 9.91 -23.68 19.60
N THR A 197 8.75 -23.35 19.02
CA THR A 197 8.03 -24.22 18.09
C THR A 197 7.99 -23.58 16.71
N GLU A 198 8.06 -24.40 15.66
CA GLU A 198 7.72 -23.92 14.31
C GLU A 198 6.24 -23.54 14.25
N ALA A 199 5.90 -22.65 13.32
CA ALA A 199 4.53 -22.21 13.17
C ALA A 199 3.75 -23.25 12.35
N ASP A 200 2.66 -23.76 12.92
CA ASP A 200 1.72 -24.67 12.26
C ASP A 200 0.81 -23.92 11.29
N PHE A 201 1.40 -23.30 10.27
CA PHE A 201 0.62 -22.72 9.17
C PHE A 201 0.24 -23.81 8.17
N PRO A 202 -0.98 -23.79 7.60
CA PRO A 202 -1.25 -24.56 6.40
C PRO A 202 -0.24 -24.16 5.32
N GLU A 203 0.26 -25.14 4.55
CA GLU A 203 1.25 -24.87 3.51
C GLU A 203 0.84 -23.66 2.65
N ASP A 204 1.71 -22.64 2.62
CA ASP A 204 1.44 -21.41 1.90
C ASP A 204 1.04 -21.71 0.45
N ALA A 205 -0.06 -21.11 -0.01
CA ALA A 205 -0.34 -21.01 -1.43
C ALA A 205 0.82 -20.24 -2.08
N LYS A 206 1.73 -20.97 -2.74
CA LYS A 206 2.97 -20.45 -3.36
C LYS A 206 2.75 -19.06 -3.93
N ALA A 207 3.48 -18.08 -3.41
CA ALA A 207 3.43 -16.71 -3.90
C ALA A 207 3.52 -16.74 -5.43
N ASN A 208 2.56 -16.11 -6.12
CA ASN A 208 2.38 -16.29 -7.54
C ASN A 208 3.56 -15.67 -8.34
N TYR A 209 4.66 -16.42 -8.49
CA TYR A 209 5.90 -16.03 -9.19
C TYR A 209 5.69 -15.87 -10.70
N GLU A 210 4.54 -16.29 -11.23
CA GLU A 210 4.25 -16.24 -12.66
C GLU A 210 4.28 -14.82 -13.22
N GLY A 211 3.79 -13.84 -12.47
CA GLY A 211 3.80 -12.44 -12.89
C GLY A 211 5.22 -11.88 -13.12
N LYS A 212 6.20 -12.33 -12.33
CA LYS A 212 7.61 -11.92 -12.49
C LYS A 212 8.21 -12.53 -13.77
N LYS A 213 7.90 -13.80 -14.06
CA LYS A 213 8.35 -14.47 -15.29
C LYS A 213 7.76 -13.80 -16.54
N VAL A 214 6.47 -13.44 -16.52
CA VAL A 214 5.83 -12.72 -17.63
C VAL A 214 6.51 -11.38 -17.91
N LEU A 215 6.81 -10.60 -16.86
CA LEU A 215 7.52 -9.32 -17.03
C LEU A 215 8.95 -9.50 -17.57
N GLN A 216 9.65 -10.54 -17.13
CA GLN A 216 11.00 -10.87 -17.62
C GLN A 216 10.99 -11.23 -19.11
N ILE A 217 10.08 -12.11 -19.52
CA ILE A 217 9.90 -12.50 -20.94
C ILE A 217 9.55 -11.28 -21.78
N PHE A 218 8.58 -10.47 -21.34
CA PHE A 218 8.18 -9.26 -22.05
C PHE A 218 9.34 -8.26 -22.20
N THR A 219 10.10 -8.02 -21.13
CA THR A 219 11.29 -7.14 -21.16
C THR A 219 12.34 -7.67 -22.14
N PHE A 220 12.59 -8.97 -22.14
CA PHE A 220 13.51 -9.61 -23.09
C PHE A 220 13.02 -9.42 -24.53
N CYS A 221 11.73 -9.63 -24.81
CA CYS A 221 11.15 -9.42 -26.14
C CYS A 221 11.28 -7.96 -26.60
N CYS A 222 11.04 -6.97 -25.73
CA CYS A 222 11.25 -5.56 -26.05
C CYS A 222 12.72 -5.28 -26.41
N ILE A 223 13.66 -5.76 -25.61
CA ILE A 223 15.10 -5.58 -25.89
C ILE A 223 15.49 -6.27 -27.21
N ALA A 224 15.01 -7.50 -27.44
CA ALA A 224 15.29 -8.24 -28.66
C ALA A 224 14.75 -7.50 -29.90
N ALA A 225 13.53 -6.95 -29.84
CA ALA A 225 12.95 -6.17 -30.94
C ALA A 225 13.78 -4.92 -31.25
N ILE A 226 14.27 -4.22 -30.23
CA ILE A 226 15.17 -3.06 -30.40
C ILE A 226 16.48 -3.48 -31.05
N VAL A 227 17.12 -4.53 -30.55
CA VAL A 227 18.40 -5.02 -31.05
C VAL A 227 18.27 -5.48 -32.51
N LEU A 228 17.25 -6.28 -32.82
CA LEU A 228 16.99 -6.73 -34.19
C LEU A 228 16.71 -5.55 -35.13
N SER A 229 15.96 -4.56 -34.67
CA SER A 229 15.71 -3.36 -35.47
C SER A 229 16.99 -2.55 -35.74
N MET A 230 17.87 -2.39 -34.73
CA MET A 230 19.18 -1.76 -34.92
C MET A 230 20.07 -2.56 -35.87
N MET A 231 20.06 -3.90 -35.78
CA MET A 231 20.78 -4.76 -36.72
C MET A 231 20.29 -4.55 -38.16
N THR A 232 18.97 -4.48 -38.38
CA THR A 232 18.42 -4.22 -39.73
C THR A 232 18.81 -2.85 -40.28
N ASP A 233 18.90 -1.84 -39.41
CA ASP A 233 19.30 -0.48 -39.77
C ASP A 233 20.77 -0.44 -40.26
N ILE A 234 21.66 -1.17 -39.57
CA ILE A 234 23.09 -1.25 -39.94
C ILE A 234 23.31 -2.10 -41.19
N ILE A 235 22.59 -3.21 -41.35
CA ILE A 235 22.87 -4.21 -42.41
C ILE A 235 22.15 -3.88 -43.73
N ILE A 236 20.88 -3.49 -43.67
CA ILE A 236 20.00 -3.44 -44.85
C ILE A 236 19.79 -2.00 -45.33
N SER A 237 19.68 -1.04 -44.43
CA SER A 237 19.35 0.35 -44.79
C SER A 237 20.21 1.36 -44.04
N PRO A 238 21.54 1.34 -44.24
CA PRO A 238 22.43 2.29 -43.58
C PRO A 238 22.05 3.72 -43.94
N GLY A 239 21.44 4.44 -42.99
CA GLY A 239 21.01 5.84 -43.12
C GLY A 239 19.52 6.10 -42.85
N VAL A 240 18.68 5.06 -42.76
CA VAL A 240 17.27 5.22 -42.39
C VAL A 240 17.09 4.76 -40.95
N HIS A 241 17.24 5.70 -40.00
CA HIS A 241 17.18 5.48 -38.54
C HIS A 241 15.79 5.05 -38.01
N TRP A 242 15.19 4.02 -38.60
CA TRP A 242 13.86 3.50 -38.23
C TRP A 242 13.90 2.77 -36.89
N SER A 243 15.08 2.29 -36.51
CA SER A 243 15.36 1.69 -35.20
C SER A 243 15.02 2.59 -34.02
N VAL A 244 15.12 3.91 -34.19
CA VAL A 244 14.75 4.90 -33.16
C VAL A 244 13.24 4.90 -32.89
N TYR A 245 12.41 4.73 -33.93
CA TYR A 245 10.96 4.63 -33.78
C TYR A 245 10.57 3.31 -33.10
N VAL A 246 11.21 2.19 -33.48
CA VAL A 246 10.99 0.89 -32.84
C VAL A 246 11.41 0.93 -31.37
N ALA A 247 12.56 1.53 -31.07
CA ALA A 247 13.04 1.71 -29.70
C ALA A 247 12.08 2.53 -28.84
N SER A 248 11.58 3.64 -29.38
CA SER A 248 10.63 4.50 -28.68
C SER A 248 9.28 3.80 -28.44
N GLY A 249 8.80 2.99 -29.40
CA GLY A 249 7.61 2.15 -29.24
C GLY A 249 7.79 1.06 -28.18
N CYS A 250 8.90 0.33 -28.22
CA CYS A 250 9.22 -0.69 -27.23
C CYS A 250 9.39 -0.11 -25.82
N ALA A 251 10.03 1.07 -25.70
CA ALA A 251 10.19 1.74 -24.41
C ALA A 251 8.84 2.18 -23.81
N THR A 252 7.93 2.72 -24.63
CA THR A 252 6.60 3.14 -24.18
C THR A 252 5.72 1.96 -23.79
N MET A 253 5.74 0.86 -24.55
CA MET A 253 5.07 -0.39 -24.18
C MET A 253 5.65 -1.00 -22.89
N TRP A 254 6.97 -1.02 -22.76
CA TRP A 254 7.65 -1.51 -21.56
C TRP A 254 7.28 -0.70 -20.31
N LEU A 255 7.32 0.63 -20.40
CA LEU A 255 6.93 1.51 -19.31
C LEU A 255 5.47 1.28 -18.90
N THR A 256 4.57 1.11 -19.87
CA THR A 256 3.14 0.86 -19.65
C THR A 256 2.93 -0.45 -18.89
N MET A 257 3.60 -1.53 -19.31
CA MET A 257 3.52 -2.84 -18.65
C MET A 257 4.16 -2.83 -17.25
N ALA A 258 5.32 -2.18 -17.10
CA ALA A 258 6.01 -2.06 -15.81
C ALA A 258 5.17 -1.30 -14.78
N VAL A 259 4.54 -0.19 -15.16
CA VAL A 259 3.63 0.56 -14.29
C VAL A 259 2.41 -0.29 -13.92
N GLY A 260 1.84 -1.03 -14.87
CA GLY A 260 0.74 -1.98 -14.61
C GLY A 260 1.11 -3.06 -13.60
N TYR A 261 2.31 -3.62 -13.71
CA TYR A 261 2.82 -4.65 -12.80
C TYR A 261 3.12 -4.11 -11.39
N VAL A 262 3.91 -3.03 -11.28
CA VAL A 262 4.32 -2.46 -9.98
C VAL A 262 3.11 -1.94 -9.21
N LYS A 263 2.17 -1.29 -9.88
CA LYS A 263 0.97 -0.72 -9.27
C LYS A 263 -0.28 -1.58 -9.51
N ARG A 264 -0.13 -2.92 -9.55
CA ARG A 264 -1.19 -3.91 -9.82
C ARG A 264 -2.40 -3.89 -8.87
N PHE A 265 -2.27 -3.22 -7.71
CA PHE A 265 -3.36 -3.02 -6.77
C PHE A 265 -4.38 -1.97 -7.25
N ASN A 266 -3.96 -1.01 -8.10
CA ASN A 266 -4.82 0.07 -8.59
C ASN A 266 -4.79 0.15 -10.13
N LEU A 267 -5.08 -0.96 -10.82
CA LEU A 267 -4.97 -1.06 -12.29
C LEU A 267 -5.77 -0.01 -13.04
N LEU A 268 -7.01 0.25 -12.64
CA LEU A 268 -7.92 1.15 -13.35
C LEU A 268 -7.51 2.62 -13.22
N LYS A 269 -7.03 3.00 -12.04
CA LYS A 269 -6.41 4.31 -11.82
C LYS A 269 -5.19 4.47 -12.73
N ASN A 270 -4.35 3.45 -12.83
CA ASN A 270 -3.18 3.50 -13.71
C ASN A 270 -3.59 3.58 -15.18
N ALA A 271 -4.60 2.82 -15.62
CA ALA A 271 -5.14 2.87 -16.96
C ALA A 271 -5.63 4.28 -17.33
N ALA A 272 -6.34 4.95 -16.41
CA ALA A 272 -6.77 6.34 -16.61
C ALA A 272 -5.57 7.32 -16.72
N TRP A 273 -4.51 7.15 -15.92
CA TRP A 273 -3.29 7.96 -16.07
C TRP A 273 -2.52 7.64 -17.36
N GLN A 274 -2.50 6.38 -17.78
CA GLN A 274 -1.86 5.94 -19.02
C GLN A 274 -2.56 6.56 -20.24
N LEU A 275 -3.89 6.71 -20.23
CA LEU A 275 -4.62 7.44 -21.26
C LEU A 275 -4.07 8.86 -21.46
N LEU A 276 -3.91 9.62 -20.37
CA LEU A 276 -3.37 10.98 -20.42
C LEU A 276 -1.91 11.01 -20.93
N ILE A 277 -1.07 10.14 -20.37
CA ILE A 277 0.36 10.07 -20.71
C ILE A 277 0.55 9.67 -22.17
N MET A 278 -0.13 8.62 -22.63
CA MET A 278 -0.02 8.12 -24.00
C MET A 278 -0.56 9.13 -25.01
N SER A 279 -1.66 9.82 -24.69
CA SER A 279 -2.18 10.90 -25.55
C SER A 279 -1.16 12.04 -25.69
N GLY A 280 -0.48 12.42 -24.59
CA GLY A 280 0.61 13.41 -24.62
C GLY A 280 1.83 12.94 -25.42
N ILE A 281 2.26 11.68 -25.25
CA ILE A 281 3.37 11.09 -26.00
C ILE A 281 3.06 11.08 -27.49
N CYS A 282 1.84 10.74 -27.92
CA CYS A 282 1.45 10.78 -29.33
C CYS A 282 1.57 12.18 -29.93
N VAL A 283 1.13 13.22 -29.21
CA VAL A 283 1.25 14.60 -29.69
C VAL A 283 2.71 15.05 -29.78
N LEU A 284 3.52 14.75 -28.76
CA LEU A 284 4.96 15.08 -28.76
C LEU A 284 5.70 14.37 -29.90
N TRP A 285 5.34 13.12 -30.19
CA TRP A 285 5.91 12.36 -31.28
C TRP A 285 5.53 12.97 -32.63
N ASP A 286 4.26 13.29 -32.84
CA ASP A 286 3.81 13.92 -34.08
C ASP A 286 4.52 15.26 -34.32
N LEU A 287 4.66 16.08 -33.28
CA LEU A 287 5.48 17.30 -33.31
C LEU A 287 6.93 17.02 -33.71
N GLY A 288 7.57 16.03 -33.09
CA GLY A 288 8.96 15.64 -33.39
C GLY A 288 9.15 15.14 -34.83
N THR A 289 8.10 14.59 -35.45
CA THR A 289 8.12 14.12 -36.85
C THR A 289 7.68 15.17 -37.88
N GLY A 290 7.50 16.43 -37.45
CA GLY A 290 7.13 17.55 -38.33
C GLY A 290 5.62 17.78 -38.47
N TRP A 291 4.83 17.43 -37.46
CA TRP A 291 3.37 17.63 -37.38
C TRP A 291 2.62 17.14 -38.63
N ARG A 292 2.60 15.82 -38.80
CA ARG A 292 1.86 15.16 -39.90
C ARG A 292 0.38 14.98 -39.56
N GLY A 293 0.01 15.17 -38.30
CA GLY A 293 -1.36 15.13 -37.80
C GLY A 293 -1.88 13.73 -37.50
N TRP A 294 -1.04 12.69 -37.56
CA TRP A 294 -1.48 11.31 -37.30
C TRP A 294 -1.93 11.11 -35.85
N SER A 295 -1.36 11.87 -34.91
CA SER A 295 -1.70 11.79 -33.47
C SER A 295 -3.15 12.19 -33.21
N VAL A 296 -3.59 13.32 -33.77
CA VAL A 296 -4.94 13.87 -33.59
C VAL A 296 -5.99 13.18 -34.45
N ASN A 297 -5.59 12.68 -35.62
CA ASN A 297 -6.52 12.03 -36.55
C ASN A 297 -6.80 10.56 -36.21
N ILE A 298 -5.80 9.82 -35.71
CA ILE A 298 -5.89 8.36 -35.52
C ILE A 298 -5.42 7.97 -34.10
N GLY A 299 -4.24 8.43 -33.68
CA GLY A 299 -3.61 7.97 -32.43
C GLY A 299 -4.46 8.18 -31.17
N ILE A 300 -4.90 9.42 -30.92
CA ILE A 300 -5.68 9.79 -29.74
C ILE A 300 -7.05 9.07 -29.72
N PRO A 301 -7.85 9.08 -30.80
CA PRO A 301 -9.09 8.30 -30.86
C PRO A 301 -8.92 6.81 -30.55
N ASP A 302 -7.88 6.17 -31.10
CA ASP A 302 -7.64 4.74 -30.90
C ASP A 302 -7.23 4.44 -29.45
N ILE A 303 -6.33 5.24 -28.86
CA ILE A 303 -5.91 5.08 -27.46
C ILE A 303 -7.12 5.25 -26.52
N CYS A 304 -7.98 6.23 -26.80
CA CYS A 304 -9.20 6.50 -26.03
C CYS A 304 -10.16 5.31 -26.02
N LEU A 305 -10.34 4.64 -27.16
CA LEU A 305 -11.20 3.46 -27.25
C LEU A 305 -10.56 2.24 -26.63
N LEU A 306 -9.27 2.01 -26.91
CA LEU A 306 -8.55 0.83 -26.43
C LEU A 306 -8.50 0.82 -24.89
N ILE A 307 -8.22 1.96 -24.26
CA ILE A 307 -8.16 2.01 -22.79
C ILE A 307 -9.52 1.71 -22.16
N GLN A 308 -10.63 2.18 -22.76
CA GLN A 308 -11.97 1.92 -22.23
C GLN A 308 -12.33 0.44 -22.35
N ILE A 309 -11.98 -0.21 -23.47
CA ILE A 309 -12.16 -1.65 -23.65
C ILE A 309 -11.32 -2.42 -22.62
N VAL A 310 -10.06 -2.05 -22.44
CA VAL A 310 -9.17 -2.67 -21.45
C VAL A 310 -9.73 -2.50 -20.03
N MET A 311 -10.24 -1.31 -19.67
CA MET A 311 -10.85 -1.09 -18.37
C MET A 311 -12.11 -1.95 -18.15
N LEU A 312 -12.93 -2.15 -19.18
CA LEU A 312 -14.08 -3.06 -19.12
C LEU A 312 -13.63 -4.51 -18.89
N ILE A 313 -12.67 -4.98 -19.69
CA ILE A 313 -12.14 -6.35 -19.57
C ILE A 313 -11.55 -6.57 -18.16
N ILE A 314 -10.71 -5.64 -17.67
CA ILE A 314 -10.12 -5.73 -16.33
C ILE A 314 -11.22 -5.76 -15.26
N SER A 315 -12.25 -4.92 -15.38
CA SER A 315 -13.35 -4.88 -14.41
C SER A 315 -14.12 -6.21 -14.35
N ARG A 316 -14.28 -6.89 -15.49
CA ARG A 316 -14.96 -8.18 -15.59
C ARG A 316 -14.11 -9.35 -15.09
N ILE A 317 -12.83 -9.42 -15.50
CA ILE A 317 -11.93 -10.49 -15.08
C ILE A 317 -11.71 -10.47 -13.57
N ARG A 318 -11.49 -9.29 -13.00
CA ARG A 318 -11.22 -9.15 -11.57
C ARG A 318 -12.47 -9.07 -10.70
N SER A 319 -13.67 -9.18 -11.29
CA SER A 319 -14.95 -9.05 -10.57
C SER A 319 -14.95 -7.88 -9.58
N LEU A 320 -14.39 -6.74 -10.00
CA LEU A 320 -14.17 -5.60 -9.11
C LEU A 320 -15.50 -5.01 -8.69
N SER A 321 -15.59 -4.58 -7.43
CA SER A 321 -16.77 -3.89 -6.95
C SER A 321 -17.01 -2.63 -7.81
N PRO A 322 -18.26 -2.33 -8.24
CA PRO A 322 -18.55 -1.15 -9.05
C PRO A 322 -18.03 0.15 -8.44
N ARG A 323 -17.96 0.20 -7.11
CA ARG A 323 -17.44 1.32 -6.34
C ARG A 323 -15.96 1.65 -6.61
N GLU A 324 -15.14 0.65 -6.93
CA GLU A 324 -13.70 0.82 -7.12
C GLU A 324 -13.33 1.32 -8.52
N TYR A 325 -14.08 0.95 -9.56
CA TYR A 325 -13.69 1.22 -10.96
C TYR A 325 -14.47 2.34 -11.63
N MET A 326 -15.71 2.57 -11.19
CA MET A 326 -16.67 3.38 -11.93
C MET A 326 -16.23 4.83 -12.14
N ILE A 327 -15.64 5.46 -11.13
CA ILE A 327 -15.16 6.85 -11.26
C ILE A 327 -14.03 6.95 -12.27
N TYR A 328 -13.07 6.02 -12.26
CA TYR A 328 -11.98 6.03 -13.23
C TYR A 328 -12.50 5.80 -14.64
N TYR A 329 -13.52 4.94 -14.78
CA TYR A 329 -14.17 4.69 -16.06
C TYR A 329 -14.88 5.94 -16.59
N VAL A 330 -15.68 6.61 -15.74
CA VAL A 330 -16.37 7.86 -16.08
C VAL A 330 -15.37 8.94 -16.47
N MET A 331 -14.29 9.10 -15.71
CA MET A 331 -13.22 10.05 -16.06
C MET A 331 -12.60 9.75 -17.43
N ALA A 332 -12.32 8.48 -17.72
CA ALA A 332 -11.78 8.06 -19.01
C ALA A 332 -12.78 8.32 -20.14
N SER A 333 -14.05 7.94 -19.99
CA SER A 333 -15.10 8.18 -20.98
C SER A 333 -15.33 9.67 -21.23
N VAL A 334 -15.37 10.50 -20.17
CA VAL A 334 -15.51 11.96 -20.30
C VAL A 334 -14.31 12.56 -21.03
N TYR A 335 -13.08 12.15 -20.70
CA TYR A 335 -11.88 12.58 -21.42
C TYR A 335 -11.94 12.21 -22.91
N SER A 336 -12.29 10.96 -23.20
CA SER A 336 -12.41 10.43 -24.56
C SER A 336 -13.58 11.02 -25.37
N MET A 337 -14.53 11.70 -24.72
CA MET A 337 -15.54 12.49 -25.40
C MET A 337 -15.08 13.94 -25.62
N ILE A 338 -14.63 14.60 -24.55
CA ILE A 338 -14.30 16.04 -24.59
C ILE A 338 -13.11 16.30 -25.51
N LEU A 339 -12.03 15.53 -25.37
CA LEU A 339 -10.80 15.82 -26.12
C LEU A 339 -11.01 15.68 -27.64
N PRO A 340 -11.53 14.57 -28.19
CA PRO A 340 -11.80 14.49 -29.62
C PRO A 340 -12.86 15.48 -30.10
N PHE A 341 -13.85 15.83 -29.26
CA PHE A 341 -14.85 16.84 -29.60
C PHE A 341 -14.23 18.24 -29.76
N VAL A 342 -13.37 18.65 -28.83
CA VAL A 342 -12.63 19.91 -28.91
C VAL A 342 -11.75 19.93 -30.16
N LEU A 343 -11.03 18.84 -30.44
CA LEU A 343 -10.19 18.73 -31.64
C LEU A 343 -11.00 18.78 -32.95
N LEU A 344 -12.25 18.31 -32.94
CA LEU A 344 -13.16 18.43 -34.09
C LEU A 344 -13.61 19.88 -34.29
N MET A 345 -13.96 20.58 -33.20
CA MET A 345 -14.44 21.97 -33.23
C MET A 345 -13.35 22.96 -33.63
N THR A 346 -12.10 22.72 -33.25
CA THR A 346 -10.97 23.58 -33.62
C THR A 346 -10.52 23.40 -35.07
N GLY A 347 -11.09 22.43 -35.80
CA GLY A 347 -10.75 22.18 -37.21
C GLY A 347 -9.35 21.60 -37.44
N VAL A 348 -8.64 21.21 -36.37
CA VAL A 348 -7.29 20.64 -36.44
C VAL A 348 -7.32 19.22 -37.04
N ILE A 349 -8.45 18.52 -36.93
CA ILE A 349 -8.65 17.18 -37.47
C ILE A 349 -8.97 17.23 -38.97
N ARG A 350 -8.18 16.50 -39.75
CA ARG A 350 -8.35 16.30 -41.19
C ARG A 350 -9.31 15.15 -41.50
N TYR A 351 -9.24 14.06 -40.72
CA TYR A 351 -10.11 12.88 -40.86
C TYR A 351 -11.09 12.81 -39.69
N ARG A 352 -12.35 13.16 -39.92
CA ARG A 352 -13.35 13.27 -38.83
C ARG A 352 -13.83 11.92 -38.30
N THR A 353 -13.76 10.86 -39.10
CA THR A 353 -14.38 9.55 -38.82
C THR A 353 -13.89 8.92 -37.51
N PRO A 354 -12.58 8.78 -37.23
CA PRO A 354 -12.11 8.11 -36.01
C PRO A 354 -12.55 8.84 -34.73
N SER A 355 -12.50 10.17 -34.74
CA SER A 355 -12.92 10.99 -33.59
C SER A 355 -14.42 10.91 -33.33
N VAL A 356 -15.25 10.88 -34.38
CA VAL A 356 -16.71 10.70 -34.23
C VAL A 356 -17.04 9.32 -33.66
N ILE A 357 -16.39 8.26 -34.16
CA ILE A 357 -16.56 6.89 -33.63
C ILE A 357 -16.12 6.85 -32.15
N CYS A 358 -14.98 7.46 -31.82
CA CYS A 358 -14.48 7.52 -30.45
C CYS A 358 -15.50 8.17 -29.50
N ILE A 359 -16.04 9.34 -29.87
CA ILE A 359 -17.03 10.05 -29.05
C ILE A 359 -18.30 9.20 -28.88
N GLY A 360 -18.85 8.67 -29.99
CA GLY A 360 -20.07 7.88 -29.97
C GLY A 360 -19.95 6.62 -29.12
N CYS A 361 -18.89 5.83 -29.33
CA CYS A 361 -18.64 4.63 -28.55
C CYS A 361 -18.39 4.95 -27.06
N SER A 362 -17.59 5.99 -26.75
CA SER A 362 -17.34 6.40 -25.37
C SER A 362 -18.62 6.81 -24.64
N PHE A 363 -19.52 7.51 -25.34
CA PHE A 363 -20.82 7.91 -24.82
C PHE A 363 -21.73 6.70 -24.56
N LEU A 364 -21.82 5.77 -25.52
CA LEU A 364 -22.61 4.54 -25.37
C LEU A 364 -22.12 3.69 -24.19
N LEU A 365 -20.80 3.56 -24.05
CA LEU A 365 -20.20 2.82 -22.95
C LEU A 365 -20.47 3.48 -21.59
N MET A 366 -20.39 4.80 -21.52
CA MET A 366 -20.74 5.56 -20.31
C MET A 366 -22.22 5.41 -19.94
N ILE A 367 -23.13 5.54 -20.90
CA ILE A 367 -24.57 5.34 -20.69
C ILE A 367 -24.85 3.91 -20.26
N GLY A 368 -24.24 2.92 -20.90
CA GLY A 368 -24.37 1.51 -20.54
C GLY A 368 -24.02 1.30 -19.07
N LEU A 369 -22.90 1.86 -18.61
CA LEU A 369 -22.52 1.80 -17.20
C LEU A 369 -23.58 2.45 -16.30
N ILE A 370 -24.07 3.65 -16.63
CA ILE A 370 -25.07 4.36 -15.82
C ILE A 370 -26.40 3.59 -15.76
N MET A 371 -26.85 2.99 -16.86
CA MET A 371 -28.11 2.26 -16.92
C MET A 371 -28.04 0.93 -16.16
N PHE A 372 -26.99 0.14 -16.37
CA PHE A 372 -26.85 -1.17 -15.74
C PHE A 372 -26.40 -1.10 -14.28
N LYS A 373 -25.80 0.03 -13.83
CA LYS A 373 -25.25 0.22 -12.47
C LYS A 373 -25.76 1.48 -11.77
N ARG A 374 -27.01 1.86 -12.04
CA ARG A 374 -27.62 3.15 -11.61
C ARG A 374 -27.57 3.40 -10.09
N LYS A 375 -27.85 2.36 -9.28
CA LYS A 375 -27.88 2.49 -7.82
C LYS A 375 -26.47 2.72 -7.26
N GLU A 376 -25.50 1.90 -7.68
CA GLU A 376 -24.11 2.05 -7.24
C GLU A 376 -23.51 3.39 -7.71
N PHE A 377 -23.84 3.82 -8.93
CA PHE A 377 -23.44 5.12 -9.49
C PHE A 377 -23.90 6.30 -8.63
N LYS A 378 -25.17 6.33 -8.23
CA LYS A 378 -25.72 7.41 -7.42
C LYS A 378 -25.03 7.51 -6.05
N GLU A 379 -24.79 6.37 -5.40
CA GLU A 379 -24.12 6.31 -4.09
C GLU A 379 -22.67 6.84 -4.15
N GLU A 380 -21.88 6.44 -5.15
CA GLU A 380 -20.49 6.89 -5.27
C GLU A 380 -20.36 8.35 -5.67
N MET A 381 -21.22 8.85 -6.57
CA MET A 381 -21.21 10.26 -6.94
C MET A 381 -21.56 11.15 -5.75
N HIS A 382 -22.56 10.75 -4.95
CA HIS A 382 -22.93 11.44 -3.72
C HIS A 382 -21.77 11.44 -2.71
N LYS A 383 -21.09 10.31 -2.53
CA LYS A 383 -19.97 10.15 -1.60
C LYS A 383 -18.76 11.02 -1.93
N LYS A 384 -18.44 11.22 -3.21
CA LYS A 384 -17.23 11.93 -3.62
C LYS A 384 -17.43 13.40 -3.94
N PHE A 385 -18.56 13.74 -4.56
CA PHE A 385 -18.82 15.12 -5.00
C PHE A 385 -19.74 15.90 -4.06
N HIS A 386 -20.32 15.26 -3.03
CA HIS A 386 -21.30 15.91 -2.13
C HIS A 386 -22.43 16.61 -2.89
N VAL A 387 -22.77 16.13 -4.10
CA VAL A 387 -23.85 16.67 -4.91
C VAL A 387 -25.12 15.92 -4.51
N GLY A 388 -26.06 16.66 -3.94
CA GLY A 388 -27.36 16.18 -3.46
C GLY A 388 -28.29 15.72 -4.56
#